data_AF-A0A7Y2L0X2-F1
#
_entry.id   AF-A0A7Y2L0X2-F1
#
_cell.length_a   1.000
_cell.length_b   1.000
_cell.length_c   1.000
_cell.angle_alpha   90.00
_cell.angle_beta   90.00
_cell.angle_gamma   90.00
#
_symmetry.space_group_name_H-M   'P 1'
#
loop_
_entity.id
_entity.type
_entity.pdbx_description
1 polymer ?
#
loop_
_entity_poly.entity_id
_entity_poly.type
_entity_poly.pdbx_seq_one_letter_code
_entity_poly.pdbx_strand_id
1 'polypeptide(L)'
;TETDVSLPPKPQAMQTFLTEYTGAAAGQIRVYGKEDWMSPVASGSGAPAAMVVVPCSTGTLSAIATGACNNLVERAADVTLKERRQLILVPREAPYSSIHLENMLKLSNMGAVILPASPGFYHQPQTIDDLVDFVVARILNLLNIPQDMLPRWGEHHVGGDE
;
A
#
# COMPACT_ATOMS: atom_id res chain seq x y z
N THR A 1 14.94 13.08 -5.54
CA THR A 1 13.80 12.19 -5.21
C THR A 1 13.50 11.35 -6.42
N GLU A 2 12.88 10.18 -6.24
CA GLU A 2 12.60 9.22 -7.34
C GLU A 2 11.49 9.72 -8.28
N THR A 3 10.85 10.85 -7.96
CA THR A 3 9.84 11.55 -8.79
C THR A 3 10.12 13.05 -8.83
N ASP A 4 9.58 13.71 -9.86
CA ASP A 4 9.62 15.17 -10.04
C ASP A 4 8.57 15.91 -9.18
N VAL A 5 7.72 15.16 -8.48
CA VAL A 5 6.66 15.70 -7.62
C VAL A 5 7.21 15.98 -6.22
N SER A 6 7.17 17.23 -5.79
CA SER A 6 7.54 17.64 -4.43
C SER A 6 6.31 17.79 -3.54
N LEU A 7 6.18 16.95 -2.51
CA LEU A 7 5.06 17.02 -1.58
C LEU A 7 5.31 18.07 -0.47
N PRO A 8 4.35 18.95 -0.18
CA PRO A 8 4.47 19.88 0.94
C PRO A 8 4.58 19.14 2.29
N PRO A 9 5.41 19.61 3.23
CA PRO A 9 5.66 18.88 4.49
C PRO A 9 4.53 19.00 5.52
N LYS A 10 3.66 20.01 5.41
CA LYS A 10 2.55 20.24 6.35
C LYS A 10 1.30 19.49 5.88
N PRO A 11 0.59 18.74 6.74
CA PRO A 11 -0.57 17.94 6.35
C PRO A 11 -1.63 18.69 5.54
N GLN A 12 -2.02 19.90 5.96
CA GLN A 12 -3.04 20.70 5.26
C GLN A 12 -2.58 21.16 3.88
N ALA A 13 -1.30 21.56 3.75
CA ALA A 13 -0.73 21.94 2.47
C ALA A 13 -0.61 20.72 1.54
N MET A 14 -0.21 19.57 2.08
CA MET A 14 -0.14 18.30 1.33
C MET A 14 -1.53 17.86 0.87
N GLN A 15 -2.56 17.96 1.71
CA GLN A 15 -3.93 17.63 1.34
C GLN A 15 -4.43 18.50 0.19
N THR A 16 -4.19 19.81 0.27
CA THR A 16 -4.57 20.77 -0.78
C THR A 16 -3.87 20.40 -2.08
N PHE A 17 -2.55 20.24 -2.03
CA PHE A 17 -1.74 19.84 -3.18
C PHE A 17 -2.22 18.53 -3.82
N LEU A 18 -2.44 17.47 -3.03
CA LEU A 18 -2.90 16.18 -3.55
C LEU A 18 -4.31 16.24 -4.13
N THR A 19 -5.20 17.04 -3.54
CA THR A 19 -6.57 17.22 -4.05
C THR A 19 -6.52 17.88 -5.42
N GLU A 20 -5.72 18.94 -5.59
CA GLU A 20 -5.52 19.61 -6.88
C GLU A 20 -4.81 18.72 -7.89
N TYR A 21 -3.73 18.05 -7.48
CA TYR A 21 -2.90 17.19 -8.32
C TYR A 21 -3.67 16.01 -8.91
N THR A 22 -4.61 15.44 -8.14
CA THR A 22 -5.41 14.28 -8.57
C THR A 22 -6.79 14.64 -9.12
N GLY A 23 -7.23 15.90 -8.99
CA GLY A 23 -8.59 16.32 -9.31
C GLY A 23 -9.66 15.71 -8.39
N ALA A 24 -9.28 15.31 -7.17
CA ALA A 24 -10.20 14.66 -6.23
C ALA A 24 -11.30 15.62 -5.74
N ALA A 25 -12.48 15.08 -5.44
CA ALA A 25 -13.57 15.85 -4.87
C ALA A 25 -13.23 16.35 -3.46
N ALA A 26 -13.88 17.44 -3.04
CA ALA A 26 -13.70 18.00 -1.71
C ALA A 26 -13.98 16.93 -0.62
N GLY A 27 -12.99 16.71 0.25
CA GLY A 27 -13.08 15.73 1.34
C GLY A 27 -12.76 14.28 0.96
N GLN A 28 -12.52 13.97 -0.32
CA GLN A 28 -12.13 12.62 -0.78
C GLN A 28 -10.71 12.26 -0.31
N ILE A 29 -9.80 13.23 -0.28
CA ILE A 29 -8.45 13.08 0.27
C ILE A 29 -8.37 13.77 1.62
N ARG A 30 -7.92 13.02 2.64
CA ARG A 30 -7.67 13.53 4.00
C ARG A 30 -6.27 13.15 4.42
N VAL A 31 -5.46 14.13 4.80
CA VAL A 31 -4.09 13.92 5.26
C VAL A 31 -4.00 14.16 6.76
N TYR A 32 -3.44 13.20 7.48
CA TYR A 32 -3.25 13.27 8.93
C TYR A 32 -1.77 13.42 9.28
N GLY A 33 -1.49 14.12 10.38
CA GLY A 33 -0.14 14.27 10.89
C GLY A 33 0.39 12.99 11.52
N LYS A 34 1.72 12.89 11.65
CA LYS A 34 2.41 11.73 12.24
C LYS A 34 1.90 11.34 13.64
N GLU A 35 1.46 12.32 14.42
CA GLU A 35 1.00 12.16 15.81
C GLU A 35 -0.45 12.63 16.00
N ASP A 36 -1.25 12.64 14.92
CA ASP A 36 -2.66 13.02 14.99
C ASP A 36 -3.52 11.85 15.51
N TRP A 37 -3.46 11.62 16.82
CA TRP A 37 -4.15 10.52 17.50
C TRP A 37 -5.67 10.67 17.54
N MET A 38 -6.19 11.86 17.20
CA MET A 38 -7.63 12.11 17.08
C MET A 38 -8.16 11.75 15.69
N SER A 39 -7.27 11.34 14.77
CA SER A 39 -7.65 10.83 13.46
C SER A 39 -8.49 9.55 13.56
N PRO A 40 -9.49 9.35 12.67
CA PRO A 40 -10.29 8.13 12.65
C PRO A 40 -9.46 6.85 12.50
N VAL A 41 -8.29 6.89 11.85
CA VAL A 41 -7.43 5.70 11.68
C VAL A 41 -6.77 5.23 12.98
N ALA A 42 -6.73 6.06 14.02
CA ALA A 42 -6.16 5.70 15.32
C ALA A 42 -7.07 4.79 16.19
N SER A 43 -8.34 4.64 15.78
CA SER A 43 -9.37 3.89 16.52
C SER A 43 -10.06 2.84 15.63
N GLY A 44 -10.32 1.66 16.20
CA GLY A 44 -11.07 0.61 15.52
C GLY A 44 -12.50 1.01 15.16
N SER A 45 -13.14 1.91 15.92
CA SER A 45 -14.48 2.41 15.63
C SER A 45 -14.54 3.35 14.41
N GLY A 46 -13.42 3.98 14.04
CA GLY A 46 -13.35 4.98 12.99
C GLY A 46 -12.52 4.59 11.77
N ALA A 47 -11.68 3.55 11.87
CA ALA A 47 -10.73 3.24 10.82
C ALA A 47 -11.41 2.75 9.52
N PRO A 48 -10.78 2.92 8.34
CA PRO A 48 -11.25 2.37 7.07
C PRO A 48 -11.28 0.84 7.04
N ALA A 49 -11.90 0.28 6.00
CA ALA A 49 -12.02 -1.16 5.77
C ALA A 49 -10.70 -1.83 5.31
N ALA A 50 -9.77 -1.06 4.74
CA ALA A 50 -8.48 -1.54 4.27
C ALA A 50 -7.38 -0.49 4.48
N MET A 51 -6.14 -0.95 4.60
CA MET A 51 -4.94 -0.12 4.68
C MET A 51 -3.85 -0.66 3.77
N VAL A 52 -3.18 0.24 3.04
CA VAL A 52 -2.01 -0.08 2.22
C VAL A 52 -0.85 0.78 2.67
N VAL A 53 0.31 0.16 2.93
CA VAL A 53 1.58 0.87 3.16
C VAL A 53 2.44 0.70 1.92
N VAL A 54 2.56 1.77 1.12
CA VAL A 54 3.28 1.77 -0.16
C VAL A 54 4.09 3.07 -0.36
N PRO A 55 5.42 2.98 -0.53
CA PRO A 55 6.26 1.83 -0.20
C PRO A 55 6.28 1.55 1.31
N CYS A 56 6.53 0.30 1.70
CA CYS A 56 6.75 -0.10 3.09
C CYS A 56 8.25 -0.26 3.36
N SER A 57 8.82 0.63 4.17
CA SER A 57 10.21 0.48 4.61
C SER A 57 10.37 -0.73 5.53
N THR A 58 11.56 -1.34 5.58
CA THR A 58 11.86 -2.45 6.51
C THR A 58 11.72 -2.03 7.99
N GLY A 59 11.98 -0.76 8.30
CA GLY A 59 11.73 -0.17 9.63
C GLY A 59 10.24 -0.14 9.98
N THR A 60 9.40 0.36 9.07
CA THR A 60 7.93 0.36 9.24
C THR A 60 7.40 -1.07 9.35
N LEU A 61 7.86 -1.99 8.50
CA LEU A 61 7.52 -3.41 8.55
C LEU A 61 7.83 -4.01 9.94
N SER A 62 9.03 -3.76 10.48
CA SER A 62 9.45 -4.23 11.80
C SER A 62 8.57 -3.65 12.92
N ALA A 63 8.30 -2.35 12.87
CA ALA A 63 7.44 -1.68 13.85
C ALA A 63 6.01 -2.25 13.85
N ILE A 64 5.45 -2.53 12.69
CA ILE A 64 4.14 -3.18 12.56
C ILE A 64 4.20 -4.63 13.07
N ALA A 65 5.21 -5.40 12.69
CA ALA A 65 5.40 -6.80 13.13
C ALA A 65 5.52 -6.94 14.65
N THR A 66 6.08 -5.92 15.32
CA THR A 66 6.27 -5.88 16.77
C THR A 66 5.15 -5.18 17.53
N GLY A 67 4.21 -4.52 16.83
CA GLY A 67 3.12 -3.76 17.44
C GLY A 67 3.58 -2.47 18.11
N ALA A 68 4.65 -1.84 17.61
CA ALA A 68 5.34 -0.75 18.30
C ALA A 68 4.50 0.53 18.46
N CYS A 69 3.63 0.84 17.50
CA CYS A 69 2.67 1.96 17.55
C CYS A 69 3.28 3.35 17.89
N ASN A 70 4.51 3.64 17.47
CA ASN A 70 5.22 4.89 17.80
C ASN A 70 4.72 6.11 17.01
N ASN A 71 3.95 5.91 15.95
CA ASN A 71 3.33 6.97 15.16
C ASN A 71 2.00 6.49 14.55
N LEU A 72 1.28 7.41 13.92
CA LEU A 72 -0.05 7.16 13.39
C LEU A 72 -0.08 6.06 12.30
N VAL A 73 0.97 5.91 11.49
CA VAL A 73 1.03 4.84 10.48
C VAL A 73 1.12 3.48 11.14
N GLU A 74 2.03 3.33 12.11
CA GLU A 74 2.18 2.09 12.88
C GLU A 74 0.91 1.75 13.66
N ARG A 75 0.30 2.76 14.30
CA ARG A 75 -0.95 2.59 15.04
C ARG A 75 -2.12 2.22 14.12
N ALA A 76 -2.24 2.86 12.97
CA ALA A 76 -3.29 2.53 12.00
C ALA A 76 -3.17 1.08 11.53
N ALA A 77 -1.95 0.58 11.26
CA ALA A 77 -1.72 -0.80 10.88
C ALA A 77 -2.07 -1.80 12.01
N ASP A 78 -1.70 -1.47 13.26
CA ASP A 78 -2.11 -2.25 14.44
C ASP A 78 -3.64 -2.29 14.60
N VAL A 79 -4.31 -1.16 14.40
CA VAL A 79 -5.77 -1.09 14.38
C VAL A 79 -6.36 -1.94 13.26
N THR A 80 -5.81 -1.89 12.04
CA THR A 80 -6.24 -2.72 10.92
C THR A 80 -6.11 -4.21 11.25
N LEU A 81 -4.98 -4.64 11.81
CA LEU A 81 -4.73 -6.04 12.19
C LEU A 81 -5.70 -6.52 13.29
N LYS A 82 -5.84 -5.78 14.39
CA LYS A 82 -6.68 -6.21 15.53
C LYS A 82 -8.16 -6.25 15.17
N GLU A 83 -8.61 -5.40 14.26
CA GLU A 83 -9.99 -5.38 13.75
C GLU A 83 -10.21 -6.37 12.60
N ARG A 84 -9.19 -7.20 12.26
CA ARG A 84 -9.22 -8.19 11.18
C ARG A 84 -9.59 -7.59 9.82
N ARG A 85 -9.08 -6.40 9.55
CA ARG A 85 -9.25 -5.67 8.29
C ARG A 85 -8.09 -5.94 7.36
N GLN A 86 -8.27 -5.63 6.09
CA GLN A 86 -7.26 -5.92 5.09
C GLN A 86 -6.06 -4.97 5.26
N LEU A 87 -4.88 -5.54 5.53
CA LEU A 87 -3.61 -4.83 5.54
C LEU A 87 -2.74 -5.33 4.39
N ILE A 88 -2.31 -4.44 3.50
CA ILE A 88 -1.39 -4.73 2.41
C ILE A 88 -0.09 -3.97 2.66
N LEU A 89 1.02 -4.69 2.75
CA LEU A 89 2.35 -4.11 2.93
C LEU A 89 3.15 -4.31 1.64
N VAL A 90 3.70 -3.21 1.12
CA VAL A 90 4.44 -3.22 -0.15
C VAL A 90 5.93 -2.98 0.07
N PRO A 91 6.70 -3.99 0.56
CA PRO A 91 8.11 -3.80 0.85
C PRO A 91 8.91 -3.57 -0.44
N ARG A 92 9.81 -2.58 -0.40
CA ARG A 92 10.82 -2.33 -1.45
C ARG A 92 12.21 -2.44 -0.83
N GLU A 93 12.82 -3.61 -0.92
CA GLU A 93 14.16 -3.88 -0.42
C GLU A 93 14.77 -5.08 -1.15
N ALA A 94 16.09 -5.07 -1.36
CA ALA A 94 16.85 -6.23 -1.81
C ALA A 94 18.34 -6.05 -1.47
N PRO A 95 19.01 -7.05 -0.88
CA PRO A 95 18.52 -8.36 -0.47
C PRO A 95 17.69 -8.32 0.83
N TYR A 96 16.87 -9.34 1.07
CA TYR A 96 16.22 -9.53 2.37
C TYR A 96 17.16 -10.23 3.37
N SER A 97 17.26 -9.68 4.57
CA SER A 97 17.84 -10.38 5.72
C SER A 97 16.83 -11.35 6.34
N SER A 98 17.30 -12.29 7.17
CA SER A 98 16.42 -13.16 7.94
C SER A 98 15.45 -12.38 8.86
N ILE A 99 15.87 -11.21 9.37
CA ILE A 99 15.02 -10.31 10.17
C ILE A 99 13.84 -9.81 9.33
N HIS A 100 14.10 -9.40 8.08
CA HIS A 100 13.03 -8.94 7.18
C HIS A 100 12.06 -10.08 6.87
N LEU A 101 12.59 -11.28 6.57
CA LEU A 101 11.80 -12.46 6.26
C LEU A 101 10.94 -12.92 7.44
N GLU A 102 11.48 -12.92 8.66
CA GLU A 102 10.73 -13.29 9.87
C GLU A 102 9.59 -12.30 10.15
N ASN A 103 9.85 -10.99 10.01
CA ASN A 103 8.81 -9.97 10.15
C ASN A 103 7.71 -10.11 9.09
N MET A 104 8.07 -10.34 7.82
CA MET A 104 7.12 -10.59 6.74
C MET A 104 6.30 -11.87 7.00
N LEU A 105 6.94 -12.95 7.41
CA LEU A 105 6.29 -14.23 7.71
C LEU A 105 5.30 -14.09 8.86
N LYS A 106 5.70 -13.43 9.95
CA LYS A 106 4.84 -13.19 11.11
C LYS A 106 3.56 -12.45 10.71
N LEU A 107 3.70 -11.36 9.96
CA LEU A 107 2.56 -10.56 9.51
C LEU A 107 1.69 -11.31 8.49
N SER A 108 2.30 -12.08 7.59
CA SER A 108 1.57 -12.95 6.67
C SER A 108 0.73 -13.98 7.42
N ASN A 109 1.26 -14.60 8.47
CA ASN A 109 0.54 -15.55 9.31
C ASN A 109 -0.61 -14.89 10.10
N MET A 110 -0.56 -13.58 10.33
CA MET A 110 -1.64 -12.81 10.95
C MET A 110 -2.71 -12.35 9.95
N GLY A 111 -2.55 -12.65 8.66
CA GLY A 111 -3.50 -12.30 7.59
C GLY A 111 -3.19 -11.01 6.85
N ALA A 112 -2.06 -10.35 7.11
CA ALA A 112 -1.61 -9.26 6.25
C ALA A 112 -1.10 -9.81 4.91
N VAL A 113 -1.30 -9.06 3.84
CA VAL A 113 -0.74 -9.39 2.52
C VAL A 113 0.64 -8.75 2.40
N ILE A 114 1.65 -9.58 2.15
CA ILE A 114 3.00 -9.13 1.79
C ILE A 114 3.12 -9.12 0.26
N LEU A 115 3.10 -7.93 -0.34
CA LEU A 115 3.19 -7.72 -1.78
C LEU A 115 4.49 -6.96 -2.09
N PRO A 116 5.64 -7.62 -2.26
CA PRO A 116 6.88 -6.91 -2.56
C PRO A 116 6.75 -6.14 -3.87
N ALA A 117 7.44 -4.99 -3.98
CA ALA A 117 7.53 -4.19 -5.20
C ALA A 117 8.42 -4.88 -6.25
N SER A 118 8.00 -6.06 -6.70
CA SER A 118 8.68 -6.95 -7.63
C SER A 118 7.82 -7.13 -8.89
N PRO A 119 7.83 -6.16 -9.82
CA PRO A 119 6.97 -6.20 -11.00
C PRO A 119 7.33 -7.36 -11.94
N GLY A 120 6.31 -7.97 -12.55
CA GLY A 120 6.47 -9.05 -13.52
C GLY A 120 6.66 -8.52 -14.95
N PHE A 121 7.38 -9.28 -15.78
CA PHE A 121 7.72 -8.87 -17.16
C PHE A 121 6.86 -9.57 -18.23
N TYR A 122 5.90 -10.40 -17.82
CA TYR A 122 5.09 -11.23 -18.72
C TYR A 122 4.11 -10.45 -19.62
N HIS A 123 3.99 -9.14 -19.41
CA HIS A 123 3.23 -8.22 -20.26
C HIS A 123 4.13 -7.37 -21.17
N GLN A 124 5.44 -7.66 -21.22
CA GLN A 124 6.44 -6.96 -22.04
C GLN A 124 6.41 -5.43 -21.84
N PRO A 125 6.66 -4.92 -20.61
CA PRO A 125 6.68 -3.50 -20.32
C PRO A 125 7.67 -2.75 -21.23
N GLN A 126 7.26 -1.58 -21.73
CA GLN A 126 8.06 -0.70 -22.56
C GLN A 126 8.60 0.50 -21.77
N THR A 127 7.95 0.84 -20.67
CA THR A 127 8.28 2.01 -19.83
C THR A 127 8.45 1.63 -18.35
N ILE A 128 9.03 2.54 -17.57
CA ILE A 128 9.07 2.42 -16.11
C ILE A 128 7.65 2.48 -15.53
N ASP A 129 6.77 3.29 -16.13
CA ASP A 129 5.39 3.43 -15.70
C ASP A 129 4.63 2.10 -15.83
N ASP A 130 4.88 1.31 -16.86
CA ASP A 130 4.28 -0.04 -17.00
C ASP A 130 4.64 -0.96 -15.80
N LEU A 131 5.87 -0.83 -15.27
CA LEU A 131 6.32 -1.57 -14.10
C LEU A 131 5.67 -1.06 -12.80
N VAL A 132 5.42 0.25 -12.70
CA VAL A 132 4.69 0.86 -11.58
C VAL A 132 3.23 0.40 -11.63
N ASP A 133 2.59 0.52 -12.78
CA ASP A 133 1.22 0.12 -13.06
C ASP A 133 0.98 -1.36 -12.76
N PHE A 134 1.95 -2.22 -13.03
CA PHE A 134 1.89 -3.62 -12.60
C PHE A 134 1.66 -3.77 -11.09
N VAL A 135 2.44 -3.07 -10.26
CA VAL A 135 2.35 -3.16 -8.80
C VAL A 135 1.04 -2.53 -8.33
N VAL A 136 0.69 -1.36 -8.87
CA VAL A 136 -0.56 -0.65 -8.56
C VAL A 136 -1.77 -1.51 -8.91
N ALA A 137 -1.82 -2.12 -10.08
CA ALA A 137 -2.91 -2.99 -10.50
C ALA A 137 -3.09 -4.19 -9.56
N ARG A 138 -1.98 -4.78 -9.08
CA ARG A 138 -2.05 -5.87 -8.10
C ARG A 138 -2.59 -5.41 -6.74
N ILE A 139 -2.27 -4.19 -6.30
CA ILE A 139 -2.85 -3.57 -5.10
C ILE A 139 -4.36 -3.34 -5.30
N LEU A 140 -4.77 -2.74 -6.42
CA LEU A 140 -6.18 -2.47 -6.73
C LEU A 140 -7.00 -3.77 -6.82
N ASN A 141 -6.46 -4.81 -7.45
CA ASN A 141 -7.08 -6.13 -7.49
C ASN A 141 -7.32 -6.71 -6.07
N LEU A 142 -6.35 -6.59 -5.16
CA LEU A 142 -6.52 -7.03 -3.77
C LEU A 142 -7.58 -6.22 -3.01
N LEU A 143 -7.69 -4.92 -3.32
CA LEU A 143 -8.72 -4.03 -2.77
C LEU A 143 -10.10 -4.21 -3.44
N ASN A 144 -10.21 -5.08 -4.46
CA ASN A 144 -11.39 -5.24 -5.31
C ASN A 144 -11.84 -3.93 -6.00
N ILE A 145 -10.89 -3.08 -6.38
CA ILE A 145 -11.12 -1.87 -7.16
C ILE A 145 -10.89 -2.20 -8.63
N PRO A 146 -11.85 -1.97 -9.54
CA PRO A 146 -11.65 -2.18 -10.97
C PRO A 146 -10.47 -1.38 -11.52
N GLN A 147 -9.71 -2.00 -12.42
CA GLN A 147 -8.55 -1.42 -13.09
C GLN A 147 -8.39 -2.03 -14.49
N ASP A 148 -7.81 -1.28 -15.41
CA ASP A 148 -7.56 -1.64 -16.80
C ASP A 148 -6.06 -1.57 -17.19
N MET A 149 -5.18 -1.27 -16.24
CA MET A 149 -3.72 -1.21 -16.42
C MET A 149 -3.08 -2.59 -16.65
N LEU A 150 -3.58 -3.63 -15.96
CA LEU A 150 -3.11 -5.00 -16.08
C LEU A 150 -4.25 -5.91 -16.57
N PRO A 151 -4.18 -6.44 -17.79
CA PRO A 151 -5.14 -7.40 -18.30
C PRO A 151 -5.24 -8.63 -17.40
N ARG A 152 -6.44 -9.23 -17.30
CA ARG A 152 -6.58 -10.48 -16.54
C ARG A 152 -5.91 -11.60 -17.32
N TRP A 153 -5.09 -12.36 -16.62
CA TRP A 153 -4.39 -13.48 -17.22
C TRP A 153 -5.40 -14.54 -17.72
N GLY A 154 -5.29 -14.91 -19.00
CA GLY A 154 -6.11 -15.96 -19.61
C GLY A 154 -7.49 -15.54 -20.13
N GLU A 155 -7.92 -14.28 -20.01
CA GLU A 155 -9.23 -13.85 -20.54
C GLU A 155 -9.34 -13.95 -22.08
N HIS A 156 -8.22 -13.97 -22.79
CA HIS A 156 -8.17 -14.20 -24.25
C HIS A 156 -7.84 -15.66 -24.64
N HIS A 157 -7.77 -16.58 -23.68
CA HIS A 157 -7.57 -18.01 -23.97
C HIS A 157 -8.91 -18.65 -24.37
N VAL A 158 -9.31 -18.44 -25.63
CA VAL A 158 -10.48 -19.10 -26.22
C VAL A 158 -10.07 -20.50 -26.69
N GLY A 159 -10.02 -21.46 -25.76
CA GLY A 159 -9.72 -22.86 -26.06
C GLY A 159 -8.25 -23.09 -26.46
N GLY A 160 -7.63 -24.11 -25.86
CA GLY A 160 -6.42 -24.65 -26.46
C GLY A 160 -6.77 -25.29 -27.79
N ASP A 161 -5.99 -24.97 -28.83
CA ASP A 161 -5.80 -25.91 -29.92
C ASP A 161 -5.13 -27.17 -29.31
N GLU A 162 -5.87 -28.28 -29.35
CA GLU A 162 -5.47 -29.71 -29.21
C GLU A 162 -4.46 -30.12 -28.11
#